data_AF-A0A3C2E7K0-F1
#
_entry.id   AF-A0A3C2E7K0-F1
#
_cell.length_a   1.000
_cell.length_b   1.000
_cell.length_c   1.000
_cell.angle_alpha   90.00
_cell.angle_beta   90.00
_cell.angle_gamma   90.00
#
_symmetry.space_group_name_H-M   'P 1'
#
loop_
_entity.id
_entity.type
_entity.pdbx_description
1 polymer ?
#
loop_
_entity_poly.entity_id
_entity_poly.type
_entity_poly.pdbx_seq_one_letter_code
_entity_poly.pdbx_strand_id
1 'polypeptide(L)' 'MPALDTTFNALSDPTRRAILDRLMRGEARVTELAEPFDMSLNAVSKHIRVLEDARLVTRR' A
#
# COMPACT_ATOMS: atom_id res chain seq x y z
N MET A 1 3.46 20.36 -7.86
CA MET A 1 2.15 20.18 -7.19
C MET A 1 2.35 19.07 -6.19
N PRO A 2 2.75 19.38 -4.95
CA PRO A 2 3.37 18.39 -4.05
C PRO A 2 2.51 17.16 -3.77
N ALA A 3 1.17 17.30 -3.77
CA ALA A 3 0.26 16.17 -3.62
C ALA A 3 0.27 15.20 -4.82
N LEU A 4 0.43 15.71 -6.04
CA LEU A 4 0.52 14.88 -7.24
C LEU A 4 1.84 14.10 -7.25
N ASP A 5 2.91 14.75 -6.82
CA ASP A 5 4.26 14.17 -6.72
C ASP A 5 4.27 13.02 -5.68
N THR A 6 3.61 13.18 -4.53
CA THR A 6 3.51 12.10 -3.53
C THR A 6 2.63 10.95 -4.02
N THR A 7 1.50 11.23 -4.69
CA THR A 7 0.66 10.18 -5.27
C THR A 7 1.40 9.39 -6.34
N PHE A 8 2.08 10.02 -7.29
CA PHE A 8 2.82 9.30 -8.33
C PHE A 8 4.01 8.53 -7.76
N ASN A 9 4.71 9.09 -6.78
CA ASN A 9 5.74 8.34 -6.06
C ASN A 9 5.15 7.12 -5.35
N ALA A 10 4.00 7.23 -4.69
CA ALA A 10 3.34 6.10 -4.06
C ALA A 10 2.86 5.05 -5.07
N LEU A 11 2.43 5.46 -6.27
CA LEU A 11 1.97 4.53 -7.31
C LEU A 11 3.09 3.91 -8.15
N SER A 12 4.34 4.39 -8.05
CA SER A 12 5.45 3.91 -8.90
C SER A 12 5.91 2.47 -8.59
N ASP A 13 5.63 1.97 -7.40
CA ASP A 13 6.06 0.63 -6.94
C ASP A 13 4.99 -0.44 -7.21
N PRO A 14 5.36 -1.59 -7.81
CA PRO A 14 4.41 -2.64 -8.15
C PRO A 14 3.77 -3.30 -6.92
N THR A 15 4.48 -3.44 -5.81
CA THR A 15 3.93 -4.00 -4.56
C THR A 15 2.83 -3.10 -4.02
N ARG A 16 3.04 -1.77 -4.03
CA ARG A 16 2.02 -0.80 -3.62
C ARG A 16 0.77 -0.85 -4.50
N ARG A 17 0.92 -0.97 -5.82
CA ARG A 17 -0.22 -1.15 -6.73
C ARG A 17 -0.96 -2.47 -6.48
N ALA A 18 -0.24 -3.57 -6.25
CA ALA A 18 -0.86 -4.85 -5.91
C ALA A 18 -1.64 -4.82 -4.57
N ILE A 19 -1.14 -4.09 -3.58
CA ILE A 19 -1.88 -3.85 -2.32
C ILE A 19 -3.19 -3.08 -2.58
N LEU A 20 -3.14 -2.03 -3.40
CA LEU A 20 -4.34 -1.28 -3.78
C LEU A 20 -5.34 -2.16 -4.52
N ASP A 21 -4.89 -2.93 -5.52
CA ASP A 21 -5.73 -3.87 -6.26
C ASP A 21 -6.40 -4.90 -5.35
N ARG A 22 -5.71 -5.36 -4.29
CA ARG A 22 -6.29 -6.25 -3.29
C ARG A 22 -7.34 -5.53 -2.43
N LEU A 23 -7.10 -4.28 -2.03
CA LEU A 23 -8.03 -3.50 -1.21
C LEU A 23 -9.26 -3.03 -2.00
N MET A 24 -9.19 -2.91 -3.33
CA MET A 24 -10.36 -2.68 -4.18
C MET A 24 -11.41 -3.78 -4.06
N ARG A 25 -11.03 -4.97 -3.59
CA ARG A 25 -11.94 -6.10 -3.35
C ARG A 25 -12.60 -6.06 -1.97
N GLY A 26 -12.23 -5.10 -1.13
CA GLY A 26 -12.69 -4.96 0.24
C GLY A 26 -11.54 -4.88 1.24
N GLU A 27 -11.91 -4.55 2.46
CA GLU A 27 -11.00 -4.39 3.59
C GLU A 27 -10.24 -5.70 3.88
N ALA A 28 -8.99 -5.57 4.33
CA ALA A 28 -8.11 -6.70 4.59
C ALA A 28 -7.19 -6.41 5.77
N ARG A 29 -6.79 -7.47 6.47
CA ARG A 29 -5.75 -7.40 7.49
C ARG A 29 -4.39 -7.25 6.84
N VAL A 30 -3.46 -6.61 7.54
CA VAL A 30 -2.06 -6.48 7.07
C VAL A 30 -1.42 -7.84 6.81
N THR A 31 -1.79 -8.87 7.58
CA THR A 31 -1.32 -10.25 7.36
C THR A 31 -1.83 -10.82 6.03
N GLU A 32 -3.10 -10.59 5.68
CA GLU A 32 -3.69 -11.04 4.41
C GLU A 32 -3.10 -10.28 3.22
N LEU A 33 -2.79 -8.99 3.41
CA LEU A 33 -2.10 -8.19 2.39
C LEU A 33 -0.66 -8.66 2.16
N ALA A 34 -0.05 -9.36 3.11
CA ALA A 34 1.33 -9.82 3.02
C ALA A 34 1.47 -11.19 2.37
N GLU A 35 0.44 -12.05 2.44
CA GLU A 35 0.44 -13.42 1.89
C GLU A 35 0.98 -13.54 0.45
N PRO A 36 0.69 -12.62 -0.49
CA PRO A 36 1.15 -12.75 -1.87
C PRO A 36 2.65 -12.44 -2.08
N PHE A 37 3.34 -11.92 -1.07
CA PHE A 37 4.69 -11.38 -1.20
C PHE A 37 5.70 -12.19 -0.39
N ASP A 38 6.84 -12.49 -0.99
CA ASP A 38 7.99 -13.09 -0.29
C ASP A 38 8.77 -12.02 0.48
N MET A 39 8.14 -11.43 1.50
CA MET A 39 8.75 -10.41 2.36
C MET A 39 8.14 -10.41 3.76
N SER A 40 8.86 -9.80 4.71
CA SER A 40 8.38 -9.67 6.08
C SER A 40 7.14 -8.75 6.20
N LEU A 41 6.32 -8.96 7.23
CA LEU A 41 5.20 -8.06 7.59
C LEU A 41 5.66 -6.60 7.79
N ASN A 42 6.88 -6.39 8.27
CA ASN A 42 7.44 -5.06 8.43
C ASN A 42 7.68 -4.37 7.08
N ALA A 43 8.16 -5.12 6.08
CA ALA A 43 8.33 -4.60 4.72
C ALA A 43 6.98 -4.19 4.12
N VAL A 44 5.96 -5.04 4.20
CA VAL A 44 4.60 -4.72 3.74
C VAL A 44 4.03 -3.51 4.48
N SER A 45 4.25 -3.43 5.80
CA SER A 45 3.81 -2.28 6.60
C SER A 45 4.45 -0.96 6.17
N LYS A 46 5.71 -0.97 5.69
CA LYS A 46 6.34 0.22 5.11
C LYS A 46 5.66 0.65 3.82
N HIS A 47 5.32 -0.29 2.94
CA HIS A 47 4.55 0.00 1.72
C HIS A 47 3.18 0.60 2.05
N ILE A 48 2.47 0.05 3.05
CA ILE A 48 1.19 0.57 3.51
C ILE A 48 1.34 2.00 4.05
N ARG A 49 2.38 2.29 4.84
CA ARG A 49 2.63 3.64 5.35
C ARG A 49 2.82 4.66 4.23
N VAL A 50 3.58 4.32 3.18
CA VAL A 50 3.75 5.20 2.01
C VAL A 50 2.41 5.47 1.32
N LEU A 51 1.52 4.47 1.24
CA LEU A 51 0.17 4.65 0.71
C LEU A 51 -0.71 5.52 1.61
N GLU A 52 -0.60 5.38 2.94
CA GLU A 52 -1.29 6.22 3.93
C GLU A 52 -0.84 7.68 3.84
N ASP A 53 0.46 7.92 3.76
CA ASP A 53 1.06 9.26 3.62
C ASP A 53 0.60 9.95 2.33
N ALA A 54 0.41 9.17 1.25
CA ALA A 54 -0.17 9.63 -0.01
C ALA A 54 -1.71 9.70 -0.01
N ARG A 55 -2.35 9.42 1.13
CA ARG A 55 -3.82 9.38 1.33
C ARG A 55 -4.56 8.42 0.40
N LEU A 56 -3.90 7.35 -0.03
CA LEU A 56 -4.48 6.32 -0.90
C LEU A 56 -5.16 5.20 -0.11
N VAL A 57 -4.78 5.01 1.16
CA VAL A 57 -5.40 4.02 2.07
C VAL A 57 -5.53 4.61 3.47
N THR A 58 -6.36 3.98 4.29
CA THR A 58 -6.52 4.30 5.71
C THR A 58 -6.47 3.03 6.54
N ARG A 59 -5.88 3.11 7.73
CA ARG A 59 -5.83 2.02 8.72
C ARG A 59 -6.75 2.32 9.89
N ARG A 60 -7.43 1.28 10.37
CA ARG A 60 -8.36 1.30 11.50
C ARG A 60 -8.14 0.09 12.38
#